data_AF-A0A5B2X6G9-F1
#
_entry.id   AF-A0A5B2X6G9-F1
#
_cell.length_a   1.000
_cell.length_b   1.000
_cell.length_c   1.000
_cell.angle_alpha   90.00
_cell.angle_beta   90.00
_cell.angle_gamma   90.00
#
_symmetry.space_group_name_H-M   'P 1'
#
loop_
_entity.id
_entity.type
_entity.pdbx_description
1 polymer ?
#
loop_
_entity_poly.entity_id
_entity_poly.type
_entity_poly.pdbx_seq_one_letter_code
_entity_poly.pdbx_strand_id
1 'polypeptide(L)'
;MVEDSGVDELLKQWAAERSDDAELQEVNRIKNVWLAEGPPVAPGIPVQRARGGARGLVKVESADPAYLAAMRLRAPEVPVELLAAAASWWQLVGDVTEAAQWWDAGISPLDQRALDYRAAGLTPADLGRRLGPMTVLQHLRRGSAAAWCVARLQRQRRDGVA
;
A
#
# COMPACT_ATOMS: atom_id res chain seq x y z
N MET A 1 -15.55 11.72 44.93
CA MET A 1 -15.99 11.81 43.53
C MET A 1 -16.13 13.30 43.27
N VAL A 2 -15.06 13.96 42.82
CA VAL A 2 -15.05 15.40 42.54
C VAL A 2 -15.38 15.50 41.07
N GLU A 3 -16.60 15.93 40.76
CA GLU A 3 -17.03 16.17 39.39
C GLU A 3 -16.30 17.41 38.86
N ASP A 4 -15.71 17.26 37.68
CA ASP A 4 -14.86 18.25 37.02
C ASP A 4 -15.73 19.34 36.36
N SER A 5 -16.58 20.00 37.15
CA SER A 5 -17.57 20.99 36.66
C SER A 5 -16.93 22.16 35.92
N GLY A 6 -15.65 22.46 36.20
CA GLY A 6 -14.92 23.52 35.49
C GLY A 6 -14.61 23.16 34.04
N VAL A 7 -14.38 21.88 33.73
CA VAL A 7 -14.12 21.42 32.36
C VAL A 7 -15.38 21.46 31.52
N ASP A 8 -16.54 21.09 32.09
CA ASP A 8 -17.82 21.13 31.40
C ASP A 8 -18.27 22.56 31.06
N GLU A 9 -17.99 23.54 31.91
CA GLU A 9 -18.27 24.95 31.61
C GLU A 9 -17.35 25.49 30.51
N LEU A 10 -16.06 25.13 30.54
CA LEU A 10 -15.09 25.50 29.52
C LEU A 10 -15.43 24.88 28.15
N LEU A 11 -15.92 23.63 28.15
CA LEU A 11 -16.43 22.95 26.96
C LEU A 11 -17.68 23.63 26.40
N LYS A 12 -18.61 24.06 27.25
CA LYS A 12 -19.81 24.80 26.83
C LYS A 12 -19.45 26.15 26.23
N GLN A 13 -18.51 26.86 26.84
CA GLN A 13 -18.07 28.17 26.37
C GLN A 13 -17.29 28.08 25.06
N TRP A 14 -16.37 27.11 24.95
CA TRP A 14 -15.66 26.80 23.70
C TRP A 14 -16.60 26.35 22.57
N ALA A 15 -17.61 25.55 22.89
CA ALA A 15 -18.61 25.12 21.91
C ALA A 15 -19.51 26.28 21.44
N ALA A 16 -19.89 27.19 22.34
CA ALA A 16 -20.68 28.38 22.01
C ALA A 16 -19.91 29.37 21.14
N GLU A 17 -18.60 29.54 21.37
CA GLU A 17 -17.75 30.42 20.56
C GLU A 17 -17.53 29.91 19.14
N ARG A 18 -17.57 28.59 18.92
CA ARG A 18 -17.39 27.99 17.58
C ARG A 18 -18.69 27.67 16.84
N SER A 19 -19.85 27.73 17.49
CA SER A 19 -21.13 27.43 16.84
C SER A 19 -21.56 28.46 15.78
N ASP A 20 -21.05 29.69 15.87
CA ASP A 20 -21.30 30.78 14.89
C ASP A 20 -20.22 30.86 13.79
N ASP A 21 -19.29 29.91 13.73
CA ASP A 21 -18.27 29.86 12.68
C ASP A 21 -18.89 29.37 11.37
N ALA A 22 -19.06 30.29 10.41
CA ALA A 22 -19.65 30.02 9.11
C ALA A 22 -18.87 28.96 8.31
N GLU A 23 -17.54 28.86 8.50
CA GLU A 23 -16.73 27.81 7.89
C GLU A 23 -17.07 26.44 8.50
N LEU A 24 -17.27 26.38 9.83
CA LEU A 24 -17.63 25.15 10.52
C LEU A 24 -19.04 24.66 10.13
N GLN A 25 -19.97 25.58 9.90
CA GLN A 25 -21.32 25.26 9.42
C GLN A 25 -21.27 24.66 8.00
N GLU A 26 -20.43 25.21 7.11
CA GLU A 26 -20.27 24.66 5.76
C GLU A 26 -19.55 23.30 5.78
N VAL A 27 -18.51 23.13 6.60
CA VAL A 27 -17.84 21.84 6.80
C VAL A 27 -18.83 20.79 7.31
N ASN A 28 -19.69 21.13 8.27
CA ASN A 28 -20.72 20.22 8.76
C ASN A 28 -21.77 19.90 7.69
N ARG A 29 -22.16 20.87 6.86
CA ARG A 29 -23.06 20.65 5.73
C ARG A 29 -22.47 19.64 4.74
N ILE A 30 -21.22 19.85 4.31
CA ILE A 30 -20.51 18.95 3.37
C ILE A 30 -20.37 17.55 3.96
N LYS A 31 -19.95 17.46 5.23
CA LYS A 31 -19.87 16.19 5.97
C LYS A 31 -21.21 15.45 5.98
N ASN A 32 -22.31 16.17 6.24
CA ASN A 32 -23.64 15.56 6.28
C ASN A 32 -24.10 15.08 4.91
N VAL A 33 -23.79 15.80 3.83
CA VAL A 33 -24.05 15.36 2.44
C VAL A 33 -23.27 14.09 2.14
N TRP A 34 -21.98 14.03 2.43
CA TRP A 34 -21.17 12.83 2.21
C TRP A 34 -21.60 11.64 3.06
N LEU A 35 -22.05 11.86 4.30
CA LEU A 35 -22.61 10.80 5.14
C LEU A 35 -23.95 10.29 4.59
N ALA A 36 -24.76 11.15 3.97
CA ALA A 36 -26.01 10.77 3.34
C ALA A 36 -25.82 10.04 2.01
N GLU A 37 -24.73 10.34 1.29
CA GLU A 37 -24.34 9.67 0.03
C GLU A 37 -23.55 8.35 0.26
N GLY A 38 -23.21 8.04 1.51
CA GLY A 38 -22.62 6.76 1.87
C GLY A 38 -23.55 5.58 1.55
N PRO A 39 -23.01 4.38 1.24
CA PRO A 39 -23.84 3.20 1.02
C PRO A 39 -24.75 2.98 2.23
N PRO A 40 -26.02 2.54 2.03
CA PRO A 40 -26.95 2.34 3.13
C PRO A 40 -26.30 1.44 4.18
N VAL A 41 -26.30 1.90 5.44
CA VAL A 41 -25.86 1.12 6.60
C VAL A 41 -26.60 -0.21 6.54
N ALA A 42 -25.87 -1.30 6.33
CA ALA A 42 -26.43 -2.63 6.39
C ALA A 42 -27.16 -2.80 7.74
N PRO A 43 -28.34 -3.43 7.77
CA PRO A 43 -29.14 -3.54 8.98
C PRO A 43 -28.30 -4.11 10.13
N GLY A 44 -28.34 -3.40 11.26
CA GLY A 44 -27.38 -3.51 12.36
C GLY A 44 -27.15 -4.93 12.87
N ILE A 45 -25.88 -5.22 13.19
CA ILE A 45 -25.52 -6.41 13.96
C ILE A 45 -26.19 -6.30 15.33
N PRO A 46 -27.07 -7.23 15.71
CA PRO A 46 -27.61 -7.26 17.06
C PRO A 46 -26.44 -7.43 18.03
N VAL A 47 -26.40 -6.57 19.04
CA VAL A 47 -25.54 -6.73 20.21
C VAL A 47 -25.63 -8.17 20.71
N GLN A 48 -24.56 -8.93 20.54
CA GLN A 48 -24.35 -10.19 21.24
C GLN A 48 -23.13 -10.03 22.15
N ARG A 49 -23.39 -9.74 23.43
CA ARG A 49 -22.49 -10.21 24.49
C ARG A 49 -22.55 -11.74 24.47
N ALA A 50 -21.59 -12.39 23.83
CA ALA A 50 -21.32 -13.80 24.05
C ALA A 50 -19.81 -14.04 23.95
N ARG A 51 -19.27 -14.55 25.05
CA ARG A 51 -17.95 -15.15 25.20
C ARG A 51 -17.57 -16.02 24.00
N GLY A 52 -16.30 -15.90 23.61
CA GLY A 52 -15.55 -17.02 23.02
C GLY A 52 -15.81 -17.27 21.54
N GLY A 53 -14.81 -16.98 20.71
CA GLY A 53 -14.77 -17.38 19.32
C GLY A 53 -13.78 -16.52 18.57
N ALA A 54 -12.58 -17.05 18.38
CA ALA A 54 -11.53 -16.43 17.57
C ALA A 54 -12.15 -15.91 16.27
N ARG A 55 -12.18 -14.58 16.10
CA ARG A 55 -12.40 -13.96 14.80
C ARG A 55 -11.42 -14.63 13.85
N GLY A 56 -11.98 -15.32 12.86
CA GLY A 56 -11.22 -16.01 11.84
C GLY A 56 -10.12 -15.10 11.34
N LEU A 57 -8.89 -15.44 11.67
CA LEU A 57 -7.72 -15.06 10.90
C LEU A 57 -8.11 -15.35 9.45
N VAL A 58 -8.09 -14.33 8.60
CA VAL A 58 -8.08 -14.52 7.14
C VAL A 58 -7.11 -15.66 6.91
N LYS A 59 -7.62 -16.81 6.43
CA LYS A 59 -6.81 -18.00 6.22
C LYS A 59 -5.85 -17.61 5.11
N VAL A 60 -4.64 -17.18 5.49
CA VAL A 60 -3.59 -16.82 4.54
C VAL A 60 -3.46 -18.01 3.63
N GLU A 61 -3.83 -17.84 2.36
CA GLU A 61 -3.67 -18.91 1.39
C GLU A 61 -2.21 -19.33 1.42
N SER A 62 -2.00 -20.64 1.55
CA SER A 62 -0.65 -21.19 1.53
C SER A 62 0.04 -20.67 0.29
N ALA A 63 1.21 -20.06 0.46
CA ALA A 63 2.00 -19.58 -0.66
C ALA A 63 2.18 -20.69 -1.69
N ASP A 64 1.96 -20.35 -2.96
CA ASP A 64 2.10 -21.30 -4.07
C ASP A 64 3.52 -21.90 -4.03
N PRO A 65 3.64 -23.24 -4.00
CA PRO A 65 4.94 -23.92 -3.96
C PRO A 65 5.85 -23.57 -5.14
N ALA A 66 5.30 -23.21 -6.30
CA ALA A 66 6.09 -22.79 -7.46
C ALA A 66 6.82 -21.45 -7.18
N TYR A 67 6.13 -20.50 -6.56
CA TYR A 67 6.73 -19.24 -6.13
C TYR A 67 7.80 -19.48 -5.07
N LEU A 68 7.50 -20.29 -4.06
CA LEU A 68 8.46 -20.65 -3.01
C LEU A 68 9.73 -21.28 -3.58
N ALA A 69 9.60 -22.24 -4.49
CA ALA A 69 10.73 -22.89 -5.13
C ALA A 69 11.57 -21.88 -5.93
N ALA A 70 10.92 -21.01 -6.70
CA ALA A 70 11.59 -19.99 -7.51
C ALA A 70 12.33 -18.94 -6.66
N MET A 71 11.77 -18.54 -5.51
CA MET A 71 12.43 -17.64 -4.57
C MET A 71 13.59 -18.34 -3.85
N ARG A 72 13.43 -19.61 -3.47
CA ARG A 72 14.46 -20.40 -2.77
C ARG A 72 15.73 -20.57 -3.60
N LEU A 73 15.60 -20.67 -4.92
CA LEU A 73 16.75 -20.72 -5.84
C LEU A 73 17.61 -19.44 -5.78
N ARG A 74 17.00 -18.29 -5.48
CA ARG A 74 17.65 -16.97 -5.50
C ARG A 74 18.08 -16.49 -4.11
N ALA A 75 17.42 -16.98 -3.07
CA ALA A 75 17.67 -16.63 -1.68
C ALA A 75 17.69 -17.89 -0.77
N PRO A 76 18.67 -18.80 -0.97
CA PRO A 76 18.73 -20.08 -0.25
C PRO A 76 19.03 -19.93 1.27
N GLU A 77 19.58 -18.80 1.69
CA GLU A 77 19.84 -18.48 3.10
C GLU A 77 18.63 -17.93 3.85
N VAL A 78 17.59 -17.48 3.15
CA VAL A 78 16.42 -16.83 3.77
C VAL A 78 15.46 -17.87 4.35
N PRO A 79 14.96 -17.69 5.60
CA PRO A 79 13.95 -18.57 6.20
C PRO A 79 12.72 -18.79 5.31
N VAL A 80 12.24 -20.04 5.28
CA VAL A 80 11.13 -20.44 4.39
C VAL A 80 9.84 -19.68 4.70
N GLU A 81 9.64 -19.29 5.96
CA GLU A 81 8.48 -18.54 6.42
C GLU A 81 8.48 -17.12 5.84
N LEU A 82 9.65 -16.48 5.72
CA LEU A 82 9.78 -15.16 5.08
C LEU A 82 9.57 -15.26 3.57
N LEU A 83 10.09 -16.32 2.95
CA LEU A 83 9.84 -16.59 1.52
C LEU A 83 8.36 -16.86 1.27
N ALA A 84 7.67 -17.59 2.16
CA ALA A 84 6.24 -17.86 2.05
C ALA A 84 5.42 -16.56 2.16
N ALA A 85 5.76 -15.71 3.14
CA ALA A 85 5.13 -14.41 3.26
C ALA A 85 5.36 -13.53 2.02
N ALA A 86 6.56 -13.51 1.45
CA ALA A 86 6.83 -12.76 0.22
C ALA A 86 6.09 -13.35 -0.99
N ALA A 87 6.09 -14.68 -1.13
CA ALA A 87 5.39 -15.39 -2.20
C ALA A 87 3.89 -15.13 -2.19
N SER A 88 3.26 -15.01 -1.01
CA SER A 88 1.84 -14.68 -0.92
C SER A 88 1.49 -13.31 -1.48
N TRP A 89 2.43 -12.36 -1.56
CA TRP A 89 2.18 -11.07 -2.22
C TRP A 89 2.36 -11.18 -3.73
N TRP A 90 3.43 -11.83 -4.18
CA TRP A 90 3.72 -11.98 -5.61
C TRP A 90 2.64 -12.77 -6.36
N GLN A 91 2.11 -13.83 -5.74
CA GLN A 91 1.04 -14.65 -6.35
C GLN A 91 -0.26 -13.88 -6.56
N LEU A 92 -0.51 -12.80 -5.82
CA LEU A 92 -1.71 -11.96 -6.00
C LEU A 92 -1.60 -11.03 -7.21
N VAL A 93 -0.39 -10.78 -7.69
CA VAL A 93 -0.10 -9.69 -8.63
C VAL A 93 0.17 -10.19 -10.05
N GLY A 94 0.66 -11.42 -10.21
CA GLY A 94 0.98 -11.95 -11.53
C GLY A 94 1.37 -13.43 -11.51
N ASP A 95 2.12 -13.83 -12.52
CA ASP A 95 2.66 -15.18 -12.66
C ASP A 95 4.13 -15.27 -12.18
N VAL A 96 4.56 -16.49 -11.87
CA VAL A 96 5.92 -16.76 -11.35
C VAL A 96 7.01 -16.42 -12.37
N THR A 97 6.69 -16.41 -13.67
CA THR A 97 7.65 -16.12 -14.74
C THR A 97 7.96 -14.63 -14.79
N GLU A 98 6.94 -13.78 -14.70
CA GLU A 98 7.08 -12.33 -14.57
C GLU A 98 7.84 -12.00 -13.28
N ALA A 99 7.44 -12.60 -12.15
CA ALA A 99 8.12 -12.38 -10.87
C ALA A 99 9.61 -12.75 -10.94
N ALA A 100 9.93 -13.89 -11.57
CA ALA A 100 11.31 -14.31 -11.83
C ALA A 100 12.10 -13.27 -12.63
N GLN A 101 11.50 -12.66 -13.66
CA GLN A 101 12.16 -11.61 -14.44
C GLN A 101 12.51 -10.39 -13.59
N TRP A 102 11.62 -9.97 -12.69
CA TRP A 102 11.92 -8.89 -11.75
C TRP A 102 13.12 -9.23 -10.86
N TRP A 103 13.16 -10.46 -10.35
CA TRP A 103 14.25 -10.90 -9.48
C TRP A 103 15.57 -11.02 -10.24
N ASP A 104 15.53 -11.56 -11.46
CA ASP A 104 16.70 -11.70 -12.34
C ASP A 104 17.22 -10.33 -12.80
N ALA A 105 16.34 -9.32 -12.88
CA ALA A 105 16.72 -7.93 -13.11
C ALA A 105 17.37 -7.25 -11.88
N GLY A 106 17.48 -7.96 -10.74
CA GLY A 106 18.22 -7.52 -9.56
C GLY A 106 17.35 -6.98 -8.42
N ILE A 107 16.03 -7.16 -8.47
CA ILE A 107 15.13 -6.95 -7.33
C ILE A 107 15.25 -8.15 -6.39
N SER A 108 15.26 -7.93 -5.08
CA SER A 108 15.20 -9.06 -4.14
C SER A 108 13.80 -9.70 -4.15
N PRO A 109 13.67 -11.04 -4.08
CA PRO A 109 12.38 -11.69 -3.90
C PRO A 109 11.55 -11.18 -2.70
N LEU A 110 12.25 -10.64 -1.69
CA LEU A 110 11.65 -10.05 -0.48
C LEU A 110 11.25 -8.58 -0.65
N ASP A 111 11.69 -7.91 -1.72
CA ASP A 111 11.46 -6.48 -1.93
C ASP A 111 10.09 -6.23 -2.56
N GLN A 112 9.15 -5.78 -1.72
CA GLN A 112 7.79 -5.46 -2.13
C GLN A 112 7.71 -4.19 -3.01
N ARG A 113 8.74 -3.34 -3.02
CA ARG A 113 8.73 -2.08 -3.80
C ARG A 113 8.69 -2.33 -5.30
N ALA A 114 9.05 -3.53 -5.75
CA ALA A 114 8.89 -3.91 -7.15
C ALA A 114 7.43 -3.92 -7.61
N LEU A 115 6.48 -4.16 -6.70
CA LEU A 115 5.05 -4.05 -7.00
C LEU A 115 4.67 -2.59 -7.31
N ASP A 116 5.23 -1.63 -6.58
CA ASP A 116 5.06 -0.19 -6.85
C ASP A 116 5.70 0.21 -8.17
N TYR A 117 6.88 -0.34 -8.50
CA TYR A 117 7.57 -0.07 -9.77
C TYR A 117 6.75 -0.59 -10.95
N ARG A 118 6.19 -1.79 -10.82
CA ARG A 118 5.26 -2.38 -11.79
C ARG A 118 4.01 -1.51 -11.95
N ALA A 119 3.40 -1.08 -10.84
CA ALA A 119 2.24 -0.19 -10.87
C ALA A 119 2.53 1.16 -11.52
N ALA A 120 3.76 1.68 -11.37
CA ALA A 120 4.22 2.89 -12.06
C ALA A 120 4.47 2.68 -13.57
N GLY A 121 4.42 1.44 -14.07
CA GLY A 121 4.62 1.11 -15.48
C GLY A 121 6.05 0.78 -15.87
N LEU A 122 6.94 0.48 -14.92
CA LEU A 122 8.26 -0.07 -15.23
C LEU A 122 8.13 -1.56 -15.56
N THR A 123 8.96 -2.01 -16.50
CA THR A 123 9.16 -3.44 -16.81
C THR A 123 10.51 -3.92 -16.25
N PRO A 124 10.70 -5.24 -16.05
CA PRO A 124 12.01 -5.78 -15.65
C PRO A 124 13.15 -5.33 -16.57
N ALA A 125 12.91 -5.26 -17.88
CA ALA A 125 13.88 -4.82 -18.87
C ALA A 125 14.30 -3.35 -18.71
N ASP A 126 13.42 -2.49 -18.17
CA ASP A 126 13.73 -1.08 -17.94
C ASP A 126 14.76 -0.89 -16.82
N LEU A 127 14.83 -1.81 -15.84
CA LEU A 127 15.73 -1.71 -14.69
C LEU A 127 17.22 -1.64 -15.08
N GLY A 128 17.59 -2.31 -16.16
CA GLY A 128 18.94 -2.31 -16.73
C GLY A 128 19.25 -1.10 -17.62
N ARG A 129 18.25 -0.34 -18.05
CA ARG A 129 18.46 0.82 -18.95
C ARG A 129 19.17 1.95 -18.24
N ARG A 130 20.00 2.70 -18.97
CA ARG A 130 20.78 3.83 -18.41
C ARG A 130 20.02 5.14 -18.51
N LEU A 131 19.88 5.81 -17.36
CA LEU A 131 19.44 7.20 -17.24
C LEU A 131 20.64 8.06 -16.83
N GLY A 132 21.39 8.52 -17.83
CA GLY A 132 22.66 9.23 -17.62
C GLY A 132 23.76 8.26 -17.15
N PRO A 133 24.47 8.55 -16.04
CA PRO A 133 25.58 7.71 -15.58
C PRO A 133 25.13 6.38 -14.93
N MET A 134 23.88 6.31 -14.49
CA MET A 134 23.34 5.22 -13.66
C MET A 134 22.23 4.46 -14.38
N THR A 135 22.00 3.20 -13.98
CA THR A 135 20.81 2.46 -14.44
C THR A 135 19.56 2.92 -13.70
N VAL A 136 18.38 2.61 -14.25
CA VAL A 136 17.09 2.84 -13.58
C VAL A 136 17.09 2.20 -12.19
N LEU A 137 17.51 0.94 -12.07
CA LEU A 137 17.57 0.26 -10.77
C LEU A 137 18.46 1.00 -9.76
N GLN A 138 19.60 1.53 -10.20
CA GLN A 138 20.48 2.27 -9.31
C GLN A 138 19.86 3.60 -8.84
N HIS A 139 19.10 4.29 -9.71
CA HIS A 139 18.34 5.48 -9.32
C HIS A 139 17.25 5.15 -8.30
N LEU A 140 16.51 4.06 -8.50
CA LEU A 140 15.49 3.58 -7.56
C LEU A 140 16.09 3.25 -6.19
N ARG A 141 17.24 2.57 -6.16
CA ARG A 141 17.97 2.26 -4.92
C ARG A 141 18.46 3.51 -4.18
N ARG A 142 18.69 4.62 -4.88
CA ARG A 142 19.01 5.93 -4.28
C ARG A 142 17.77 6.72 -3.83
N GLY A 143 16.57 6.18 -4.02
CA GLY A 143 15.31 6.82 -3.61
C GLY A 143 14.67 7.70 -4.69
N SER A 144 15.11 7.59 -5.95
CA SER A 144 14.42 8.27 -7.05
C SER A 144 13.01 7.70 -7.23
N ALA A 145 12.04 8.56 -7.52
CA ALA A 145 10.67 8.13 -7.75
C ALA A 145 10.52 7.29 -9.03
N ALA A 146 9.74 6.20 -8.97
CA ALA A 146 9.51 5.33 -10.13
C ALA A 146 8.87 6.07 -11.31
N ALA A 147 7.89 6.93 -11.03
CA ALA A 147 7.23 7.77 -12.05
C ALA A 147 8.24 8.69 -12.77
N TRP A 148 9.25 9.20 -12.06
CA TRP A 148 10.32 10.00 -12.67
C TRP A 148 11.18 9.15 -13.62
N CYS A 149 11.57 7.94 -13.21
CA CYS A 149 12.32 7.02 -14.07
C CYS A 149 11.54 6.70 -15.36
N VAL A 150 10.24 6.41 -15.24
CA VAL A 150 9.36 6.15 -16.38
C VAL A 150 9.28 7.36 -17.31
N ALA A 151 9.02 8.55 -16.77
CA ALA A 151 8.97 9.77 -17.57
C ALA A 151 10.29 10.04 -18.31
N ARG A 152 11.44 9.73 -17.68
CA ARG A 152 12.76 9.89 -18.30
C ARG A 152 13.00 8.89 -19.42
N LEU A 153 12.63 7.62 -19.22
CA LEU A 153 12.70 6.58 -20.25
C LEU A 153 11.82 6.92 -21.46
N GLN A 154 10.60 7.42 -21.22
CA GLN A 154 9.69 7.83 -22.28
C GLN A 154 10.27 8.98 -23.12
N ARG A 155 10.96 9.94 -22.49
CA ARG A 155 11.67 11.01 -23.21
C ARG A 155 12.83 10.47 -24.05
N GLN A 156 13.69 9.61 -23.49
CA GLN A 156 14.77 8.98 -24.26
C GLN A 156 14.27 8.22 -25.50
N ARG A 157 13.15 7.49 -25.38
CA ARG A 157 12.52 6.79 -26.50
C ARG A 157 12.03 7.74 -27.60
N ARG A 158 11.55 8.94 -27.24
CA ARG A 158 11.13 9.97 -28.19
C ARG A 158 12.31 10.66 -28.87
N ASP A 159 13.40 10.85 -28.14
CA ASP A 159 14.60 11.53 -28.62
C ASP A 159 15.50 10.62 -29.49
N GLY A 160 15.13 9.35 -29.68
CA GLY A 160 15.87 8.39 -30.51
C GLY A 160 17.17 7.88 -29.90
N VAL A 161 17.44 8.19 -28.62
CA VAL A 161 18.59 7.69 -27.86
C VAL A 161 18.14 6.42 -27.14
N ALA A 162 18.11 5.31 -27.88
CA ALA A 162 17.79 3.98 -27.35
C ALA A 162 19.06 3.15 -27.15
#